data_AF-A0A957D5U1-F1
#
_entry.id   AF-A0A957D5U1-F1
#
_cell.length_a   1.000
_cell.length_b   1.000
_cell.length_c   1.000
_cell.angle_alpha   90.00
_cell.angle_beta   90.00
_cell.angle_gamma   90.00
#
_symmetry.space_group_name_H-M   'P 1'
#
loop_
_entity.id
_entity.type
_entity.pdbx_description
1 polymer ?
#
loop_
_entity_poly.entity_id
_entity_poly.type
_entity_poly.pdbx_seq_one_letter_code
_entity_poly.pdbx_strand_id
1 'polypeptide(L)'
;RQFAENKGEEIDLLQKFRDFIVADNLDPFFEFTTAYSSWIISQGENKGGFPPRRFTVNNLRRLIMSNDPQLSPILESEGFRNIAYAIRQSTVIAQYRKKEGDRRYDVRYGLGRDLVRQSQYPAEFIAALSDFLHKYNAENAQVMETRSGPYRRSVRTNDIEEITRLIDKYGPDVIAKLLVAFGYARTPRQETDEQGDEQE
;
A
#
# COMPACT_ATOMS: atom_id res chain seq x y z
N ARG A 1 -22.11 -3.75 -20.21
CA ARG A 1 -20.79 -4.38 -20.47
C ARG A 1 -19.91 -4.43 -19.21
N GLN A 2 -19.80 -3.33 -18.46
CA GLN A 2 -19.05 -3.24 -17.18
C GLN A 2 -19.42 -4.30 -16.10
N PHE A 3 -20.69 -4.72 -16.02
CA PHE A 3 -21.14 -5.74 -15.04
C PHE A 3 -20.58 -7.16 -15.27
N ALA A 4 -20.17 -7.51 -16.49
CA ALA A 4 -19.60 -8.83 -16.77
C ALA A 4 -18.09 -8.88 -16.45
N GLU A 5 -17.37 -7.79 -16.67
CA GLU A 5 -15.95 -7.66 -16.32
C GLU A 5 -15.73 -7.70 -14.80
N ASN A 6 -16.56 -6.99 -14.01
CA ASN A 6 -16.45 -7.00 -12.55
C ASN A 6 -16.63 -8.41 -11.95
N LYS A 7 -17.55 -9.22 -12.51
CA LYS A 7 -17.72 -10.61 -12.05
C LYS A 7 -16.51 -11.48 -12.39
N GLY A 8 -15.85 -11.24 -13.52
CA GLY A 8 -14.62 -11.95 -13.89
C GLY A 8 -13.46 -11.63 -12.95
N GLU A 9 -13.26 -10.35 -12.63
CA GLU A 9 -12.21 -9.90 -11.71
C GLU A 9 -12.45 -10.41 -10.28
N GLU A 10 -13.70 -10.40 -9.80
CA GLU A 10 -14.05 -10.95 -8.48
C GLU A 10 -13.82 -12.47 -8.39
N ILE A 11 -14.17 -13.22 -9.45
CA ILE A 11 -13.91 -14.67 -9.51
C ILE A 11 -12.41 -14.95 -9.51
N ASP A 12 -11.63 -14.21 -10.28
CA ASP A 12 -10.17 -14.33 -10.32
C ASP A 12 -9.51 -14.04 -8.96
N LEU A 13 -9.99 -13.01 -8.24
CA LEU A 13 -9.56 -12.73 -6.88
C LEU A 13 -9.88 -13.86 -5.91
N LEU A 14 -11.08 -14.44 -6.00
CA LEU A 14 -11.49 -15.58 -5.15
C LEU A 14 -10.65 -16.82 -5.44
N GLN A 15 -10.27 -17.05 -6.71
CA GLN A 15 -9.38 -18.14 -7.09
C GLN A 15 -8.00 -17.94 -6.45
N LYS A 16 -7.37 -16.77 -6.64
CA LYS A 16 -6.08 -16.44 -6.01
C LYS A 16 -6.12 -16.56 -4.48
N PHE A 17 -7.23 -16.12 -3.87
CA PHE A 17 -7.40 -16.25 -2.42
C PHE A 17 -7.52 -17.72 -1.98
N ARG A 18 -8.27 -18.55 -2.73
CA ARG A 18 -8.35 -19.99 -2.48
C ARG A 18 -6.99 -20.64 -2.62
N ASP A 19 -6.24 -20.31 -3.66
CA ASP A 19 -4.91 -20.89 -3.91
C ASP A 19 -3.95 -20.54 -2.78
N PHE A 20 -4.02 -19.31 -2.25
CA PHE A 20 -3.31 -18.92 -1.04
C PHE A 20 -3.68 -19.77 0.19
N ILE A 21 -4.97 -20.03 0.44
CA ILE A 21 -5.40 -20.84 1.60
C ILE A 21 -4.86 -22.28 1.53
N VAL A 22 -4.67 -22.81 0.33
CA VAL A 22 -4.21 -24.20 0.10
C VAL A 22 -2.69 -24.30 -0.03
N ALA A 23 -2.01 -23.21 -0.42
CA ALA A 23 -0.58 -23.19 -0.63
C ALA A 23 0.21 -23.26 0.68
N ASP A 24 1.44 -23.76 0.58
CA ASP A 24 2.44 -23.84 1.64
C ASP A 24 3.47 -22.71 1.57
N ASN A 25 3.26 -21.73 0.68
CA ASN A 25 4.16 -20.62 0.41
C ASN A 25 3.38 -19.32 0.18
N LEU A 26 4.10 -18.20 0.10
CA LEU A 26 3.53 -16.85 0.02
C LEU A 26 3.27 -16.37 -1.41
N ASP A 27 3.57 -17.14 -2.46
CA ASP A 27 3.44 -16.65 -3.83
C ASP A 27 1.97 -16.37 -4.20
N PRO A 28 1.00 -17.28 -3.97
CA PRO A 28 -0.40 -16.98 -4.25
C PRO A 28 -0.96 -15.85 -3.37
N PHE A 29 -0.41 -15.68 -2.15
CA PHE A 29 -0.74 -14.54 -1.30
C PHE A 29 -0.33 -13.22 -1.94
N PHE A 30 0.88 -13.16 -2.51
CA PHE A 30 1.37 -11.96 -3.18
C PHE A 30 0.65 -11.67 -4.49
N GLU A 31 0.29 -12.70 -5.26
CA GLU A 31 -0.57 -12.55 -6.43
C GLU A 31 -1.94 -11.98 -6.05
N PHE A 32 -2.55 -12.55 -5.01
CA PHE A 32 -3.82 -12.07 -4.47
C PHE A 32 -3.71 -10.60 -4.05
N THR A 33 -2.74 -10.24 -3.19
CA THR A 33 -2.63 -8.86 -2.67
C THR A 33 -2.34 -7.83 -3.74
N THR A 34 -1.57 -8.20 -4.78
CA THR A 34 -1.30 -7.35 -5.93
C THR A 34 -2.57 -7.09 -6.74
N ALA A 35 -3.33 -8.13 -7.09
CA ALA A 35 -4.61 -7.99 -7.80
C ALA A 35 -5.64 -7.23 -6.95
N TYR A 36 -5.73 -7.58 -5.66
CA TYR A 36 -6.65 -6.99 -4.71
C TYR A 36 -6.41 -5.50 -4.49
N SER A 37 -5.15 -5.04 -4.59
CA SER A 37 -4.81 -3.62 -4.50
C SER A 37 -5.49 -2.78 -5.58
N SER A 38 -5.59 -3.31 -6.81
CA SER A 38 -6.24 -2.64 -7.94
C SER A 38 -7.76 -2.66 -7.77
N TRP A 39 -8.31 -3.81 -7.39
CA TRP A 39 -9.75 -3.97 -7.17
C TRP A 39 -10.29 -3.13 -6.01
N ILE A 40 -9.55 -2.99 -4.89
CA ILE A 40 -9.99 -2.10 -3.79
C ILE A 40 -10.21 -0.67 -4.29
N ILE A 41 -9.28 -0.18 -5.12
CA ILE A 41 -9.36 1.18 -5.65
C ILE A 41 -10.53 1.30 -6.62
N SER A 42 -10.79 0.31 -7.48
CA SER A 42 -11.95 0.34 -8.38
C SER A 42 -13.29 0.30 -7.62
N GLN A 43 -13.40 -0.51 -6.56
CA GLN A 43 -14.56 -0.52 -5.68
C GLN A 43 -14.74 0.81 -4.94
N GLY A 44 -13.62 1.46 -4.61
CA GLY A 44 -13.60 2.81 -4.09
C GLY A 44 -14.23 3.84 -5.03
N GLU A 45 -14.51 3.57 -6.29
CA GLU A 45 -15.20 4.51 -7.19
C GLU A 45 -16.72 4.33 -7.19
N ASN A 46 -17.22 3.19 -6.73
CA ASN A 46 -18.63 2.88 -6.66
C ASN A 46 -19.30 3.70 -5.53
N LYS A 47 -20.25 4.57 -5.90
CA LYS A 47 -20.90 5.54 -5.00
C LYS A 47 -21.89 4.96 -3.98
N GLY A 48 -22.13 3.65 -3.96
CA GLY A 48 -23.18 3.03 -3.12
C GLY A 48 -22.80 1.72 -2.43
N GLY A 49 -21.53 1.30 -2.49
CA GLY A 49 -21.05 0.06 -1.87
C GLY A 49 -20.39 0.29 -0.51
N PHE A 50 -20.48 -0.69 0.39
CA PHE A 50 -19.65 -0.72 1.59
C PHE A 50 -18.17 -0.82 1.18
N PRO A 51 -17.26 -0.14 1.89
CA PRO A 51 -15.83 -0.27 1.60
C PRO A 51 -15.39 -1.73 1.79
N PRO A 52 -14.61 -2.28 0.85
CA PRO A 52 -14.17 -3.67 0.95
C PRO A 52 -13.34 -3.93 2.21
N ARG A 53 -13.45 -5.13 2.76
CA ARG A 53 -12.70 -5.54 3.95
C ARG A 53 -11.22 -5.69 3.63
N ARG A 54 -10.40 -4.81 4.18
CA ARG A 54 -8.94 -4.86 4.04
C ARG A 54 -8.31 -5.69 5.16
N PHE A 55 -7.20 -6.36 4.84
CA PHE A 55 -6.32 -6.90 5.88
C PHE A 55 -5.86 -5.80 6.84
N THR A 56 -5.68 -6.14 8.11
CA THR A 56 -4.99 -5.24 9.04
C THR A 56 -3.49 -5.48 8.97
N VAL A 57 -2.69 -4.44 9.21
CA VAL A 57 -1.23 -4.56 9.31
C VAL A 57 -0.82 -5.64 10.33
N ASN A 58 -1.54 -5.74 11.45
CA ASN A 58 -1.28 -6.75 12.48
C ASN A 58 -1.54 -8.18 11.97
N ASN A 59 -2.64 -8.39 11.25
CA ASN A 59 -2.95 -9.70 10.69
C ASN A 59 -1.96 -10.08 9.59
N LEU A 60 -1.55 -9.13 8.74
CA LEU A 60 -0.51 -9.38 7.75
C LEU A 60 0.82 -9.73 8.39
N ARG A 61 1.26 -8.98 9.41
CA ARG A 61 2.50 -9.28 10.12
C ARG A 61 2.48 -10.71 10.70
N ARG A 62 1.40 -11.09 11.38
CA ARG A 62 1.24 -12.45 11.91
C ARG A 62 1.27 -13.49 10.79
N LEU A 63 0.54 -13.27 9.70
CA LEU A 63 0.50 -14.17 8.57
C LEU A 63 1.90 -14.41 7.99
N ILE A 64 2.63 -13.33 7.71
CA ILE A 64 3.95 -13.40 7.09
C ILE A 64 4.95 -14.05 8.03
N MET A 65 5.01 -13.64 9.30
CA MET A 65 5.94 -14.23 10.27
C MET A 65 5.65 -15.71 10.57
N SER A 66 4.40 -16.16 10.49
CA SER A 66 4.05 -17.57 10.67
C SER A 66 4.45 -18.45 9.48
N ASN A 67 4.45 -17.90 8.26
CA ASN A 67 4.80 -18.64 7.05
C ASN A 67 6.31 -18.56 6.75
N ASP A 68 6.90 -17.38 6.90
CA ASP A 68 8.32 -17.13 6.66
C ASP A 68 8.91 -16.15 7.70
N PRO A 69 9.46 -16.68 8.81
CA PRO A 69 10.12 -15.87 9.83
C PRO A 69 11.34 -15.07 9.31
N GLN A 70 11.96 -15.46 8.20
CA GLN A 70 13.14 -14.78 7.65
C GLN A 70 12.82 -13.37 7.12
N LEU A 71 11.54 -13.10 6.88
CA LEU A 71 11.03 -11.79 6.46
C LEU A 71 10.82 -10.82 7.64
N SER A 72 10.97 -11.26 8.90
CA SER A 72 10.79 -10.39 10.07
C SER A 72 11.63 -9.09 10.03
N PRO A 73 12.91 -9.11 9.61
CA PRO A 73 13.72 -7.90 9.53
C PRO A 73 13.16 -6.84 8.58
N ILE A 74 12.44 -7.25 7.52
CA ILE A 74 11.75 -6.31 6.61
C ILE A 74 10.61 -5.63 7.37
N LEU A 75 9.80 -6.40 8.11
CA LEU A 75 8.63 -5.89 8.82
C LEU A 75 8.99 -5.02 10.03
N GLU A 76 10.20 -5.20 10.55
CA GLU A 76 10.75 -4.43 11.68
C GLU A 76 11.51 -3.17 11.23
N SER A 77 11.91 -3.08 9.96
CA SER A 77 12.51 -1.85 9.40
C SER A 77 11.53 -0.68 9.51
N GLU A 78 12.03 0.46 9.97
CA GLU A 78 11.26 1.69 10.01
C GLU A 78 11.05 2.23 8.60
N GLY A 79 12.10 2.18 7.76
CA GLY A 79 12.05 2.59 6.36
C GLY A 79 11.00 1.86 5.56
N PHE A 80 10.93 0.53 5.66
CA PHE A 80 9.88 -0.27 5.03
C PHE A 80 8.47 0.19 5.47
N ARG A 81 8.28 0.39 6.79
CA ARG A 81 6.97 0.80 7.35
C ARG A 81 6.58 2.22 6.91
N ASN A 82 7.54 3.14 6.81
CA ASN A 82 7.32 4.51 6.37
C ASN A 82 6.97 4.57 4.88
N ILE A 83 7.62 3.76 4.04
CA ILE A 83 7.29 3.65 2.62
C ILE A 83 5.92 3.00 2.42
N ALA A 84 5.60 1.92 3.14
CA ALA A 84 4.26 1.32 3.11
C ALA A 84 3.18 2.33 3.56
N TYR A 85 3.47 3.17 4.55
CA TYR A 85 2.60 4.28 4.94
C TYR A 85 2.41 5.29 3.80
N ALA A 86 3.48 5.68 3.10
CA ALA A 86 3.39 6.61 1.97
C ALA A 86 2.53 6.05 0.83
N ILE A 87 2.69 4.77 0.48
CA ILE A 87 1.85 4.07 -0.50
C ILE A 87 0.38 4.13 -0.07
N ARG A 88 0.09 3.82 1.19
CA ARG A 88 -1.27 3.88 1.74
C ARG A 88 -1.90 5.26 1.65
N GLN A 89 -1.13 6.30 2.04
CA GLN A 89 -1.56 7.69 2.00
C GLN A 89 -1.84 8.18 0.58
N SER A 90 -1.08 7.67 -0.40
CA SER A 90 -1.21 8.05 -1.82
C SER A 90 -2.29 7.26 -2.57
N THR A 91 -2.89 6.24 -1.96
CA THR A 91 -3.82 5.33 -2.63
C THR A 91 -5.16 5.31 -1.90
N VAL A 92 -5.39 4.29 -1.07
CA VAL A 92 -6.66 4.02 -0.39
C VAL A 92 -7.08 5.17 0.53
N ILE A 93 -6.15 5.84 1.20
CA ILE A 93 -6.49 6.96 2.11
C ILE A 93 -6.77 8.24 1.34
N ALA A 94 -5.97 8.58 0.32
CA ALA A 94 -6.28 9.70 -0.57
C ALA A 94 -7.65 9.53 -1.22
N GLN A 95 -7.97 8.31 -1.67
CA GLN A 95 -9.27 8.02 -2.27
C GLN A 95 -10.42 8.18 -1.28
N TYR A 96 -10.25 7.68 -0.06
CA TYR A 96 -11.23 7.87 1.01
C TYR A 96 -11.44 9.36 1.34
N ARG A 97 -10.36 10.11 1.56
CA ARG A 97 -10.41 11.57 1.82
C ARG A 97 -11.08 12.34 0.69
N LYS A 98 -10.80 11.99 -0.56
CA LYS A 98 -11.44 12.58 -1.75
C LYS A 98 -12.96 12.39 -1.75
N LYS A 99 -13.48 11.27 -1.21
CA LYS A 99 -14.92 11.06 -1.03
C LYS A 99 -15.52 11.93 0.08
N GLU A 100 -14.78 12.11 1.16
CA GLU A 100 -15.16 13.00 2.28
C GLU A 100 -15.01 14.50 1.94
N GLY A 101 -14.54 14.83 0.72
CA GLY A 101 -14.39 16.20 0.24
C GLY A 101 -12.99 16.79 0.40
N ASP A 102 -12.08 16.10 1.09
CA ASP A 102 -10.68 16.51 1.21
C ASP A 102 -9.88 16.10 -0.03
N ARG A 103 -9.57 17.10 -0.86
CA ARG A 103 -8.80 16.97 -2.11
C ARG A 103 -7.41 17.57 -2.01
N ARG A 104 -6.77 17.46 -0.84
CA ARG A 104 -5.39 17.92 -0.62
C ARG A 104 -4.36 17.12 -1.37
N TYR A 105 -4.62 15.83 -1.55
CA TYR A 105 -3.69 14.89 -2.15
C TYR A 105 -4.34 14.12 -3.29
N ASP A 106 -3.55 13.85 -4.33
CA ASP A 106 -3.94 13.09 -5.49
C ASP A 106 -3.91 11.58 -5.21
N VAL A 107 -4.85 10.88 -5.84
CA VAL A 107 -4.95 9.41 -5.77
C VAL A 107 -4.07 8.80 -6.85
N ARG A 108 -3.10 7.98 -6.45
CA ARG A 108 -2.19 7.26 -7.35
C ARG A 108 -2.77 5.90 -7.74
N TYR A 109 -3.61 5.91 -8.76
CA TYR A 109 -4.16 4.70 -9.37
C TYR A 109 -3.05 3.84 -9.98
N GLY A 110 -3.19 2.51 -9.89
CA GLY A 110 -2.25 1.56 -10.50
C GLY A 110 -0.91 1.39 -9.78
N LEU A 111 -0.58 2.22 -8.78
CA LEU A 111 0.73 2.24 -8.11
C LEU A 111 1.21 0.85 -7.67
N GLY A 112 0.36 0.06 -7.00
CA GLY A 112 0.75 -1.28 -6.54
C GLY A 112 1.12 -2.23 -7.68
N ARG A 113 0.31 -2.26 -8.74
CA ARG A 113 0.57 -3.09 -9.93
C ARG A 113 1.84 -2.66 -10.65
N ASP A 114 2.05 -1.35 -10.77
CA ASP A 114 3.26 -0.83 -11.40
C ASP A 114 4.51 -1.19 -10.62
N LEU A 115 4.53 -1.02 -9.28
CA LEU A 115 5.67 -1.40 -8.45
C LEU A 115 6.03 -2.89 -8.59
N VAL A 116 5.04 -3.78 -8.55
CA VAL A 116 5.25 -5.24 -8.72
C VAL A 116 5.65 -5.60 -10.15
N ARG A 117 5.19 -4.86 -11.15
CA ARG A 117 5.64 -5.08 -12.54
C ARG A 117 7.12 -4.70 -12.69
N GLN A 118 7.53 -3.56 -12.14
CA GLN A 118 8.90 -3.07 -12.23
C GLN A 118 9.87 -3.89 -11.36
N SER A 119 9.38 -4.64 -10.36
CA SER A 119 10.20 -5.51 -9.50
C SER A 119 10.85 -6.71 -10.20
N GLN A 120 10.48 -6.97 -11.46
CA GLN A 120 11.18 -7.94 -12.30
C GLN A 120 12.63 -7.53 -12.59
N TYR A 121 12.94 -6.24 -12.54
CA TYR A 121 14.27 -5.70 -12.79
C TYR A 121 14.68 -4.75 -11.65
N PRO A 122 15.74 -5.04 -10.88
CA PRO A 122 16.11 -4.25 -9.70
C PRO A 122 16.26 -2.75 -9.96
N ALA A 123 16.93 -2.38 -11.06
CA ALA A 123 17.15 -0.97 -11.42
C ALA A 123 15.83 -0.25 -11.75
N GLU A 124 14.91 -0.93 -12.45
CA GLU A 124 13.60 -0.38 -12.80
C GLU A 124 12.74 -0.19 -11.55
N PHE A 125 12.76 -1.15 -10.63
CA PHE A 125 12.07 -1.05 -9.36
C PHE A 125 12.58 0.09 -8.49
N ILE A 126 13.91 0.21 -8.34
CA ILE A 126 14.52 1.30 -7.57
C ILE A 126 14.17 2.65 -8.20
N ALA A 127 14.21 2.76 -9.52
CA ALA A 127 13.82 3.99 -10.23
C ALA A 127 12.34 4.33 -10.00
N ALA A 128 11.44 3.36 -10.16
CA ALA A 128 10.00 3.56 -9.97
C ALA A 128 9.65 3.93 -8.52
N LEU A 129 10.27 3.25 -7.54
CA LEU A 129 10.07 3.55 -6.13
C LEU A 129 10.62 4.93 -5.78
N SER A 130 11.81 5.29 -6.27
CA SER A 130 12.42 6.60 -6.02
C SER A 130 11.60 7.74 -6.61
N ASP A 131 11.11 7.59 -7.85
CA ASP A 131 10.22 8.56 -8.49
C ASP A 131 8.91 8.73 -7.70
N PHE A 132 8.32 7.63 -7.23
CA PHE A 132 7.14 7.68 -6.35
C PHE A 132 7.42 8.48 -5.08
N LEU A 133 8.50 8.17 -4.35
CA LEU A 133 8.86 8.80 -3.08
C LEU A 133 9.19 10.28 -3.26
N HIS A 134 9.88 10.64 -4.34
CA HIS A 134 10.19 12.03 -4.66
C HIS A 134 8.92 12.84 -4.90
N LYS A 135 8.02 12.34 -5.75
CA LYS A 135 6.72 12.99 -6.01
C LYS A 135 5.86 13.03 -4.74
N TYR A 136 5.93 12.02 -3.88
CA TYR A 136 5.20 11.99 -2.62
C TYR A 136 5.66 13.13 -1.69
N ASN A 137 6.97 13.27 -1.49
CA ASN A 137 7.52 14.34 -0.66
C ASN A 137 7.29 15.73 -1.25
N ALA A 138 7.39 15.89 -2.56
CA ALA A 138 7.10 17.16 -3.24
C ALA A 138 5.65 17.61 -3.03
N GLU A 139 4.70 16.68 -3.18
CA GLU A 139 3.28 16.95 -2.91
C GLU A 139 3.03 17.28 -1.43
N ASN A 140 3.75 16.67 -0.47
CA ASN A 140 3.67 17.07 0.95
C ASN A 140 4.05 18.52 1.13
N ALA A 141 5.22 18.91 0.60
CA ALA A 141 5.74 20.26 0.73
C ALA A 141 4.77 21.28 0.11
N GLN A 142 4.26 21.00 -1.09
CA GLN A 142 3.27 21.85 -1.74
C GLN A 142 1.99 22.02 -0.91
N VAL A 143 1.47 20.95 -0.30
CA VAL A 143 0.29 21.04 0.56
C VAL A 143 0.58 21.83 1.83
N MET A 144 1.76 21.66 2.44
CA MET A 144 2.20 22.41 3.62
C MET A 144 2.31 23.91 3.36
N GLU A 145 2.68 24.31 2.14
CA GLU A 145 2.76 25.71 1.73
C GLU A 145 1.39 26.33 1.43
N THR A 146 0.45 25.53 0.91
CA THR A 146 -0.78 26.05 0.30
C THR A 146 -2.04 25.86 1.16
N ARG A 147 -2.00 24.97 2.15
CA ARG A 147 -3.18 24.56 2.92
C ARG A 147 -2.83 24.30 4.38
N SER A 148 -3.82 24.46 5.26
CA SER A 148 -3.68 24.13 6.67
C SER A 148 -3.64 22.62 6.90
N GLY A 149 -3.05 22.23 8.03
CA GLY A 149 -2.88 20.85 8.46
C GLY A 149 -4.20 20.09 8.71
N PRO A 150 -4.14 18.82 9.10
CA PRO A 150 -2.93 18.03 9.37
C PRO A 150 -2.22 17.52 8.09
N TYR A 151 -0.90 17.36 8.15
CA TYR A 151 -0.06 16.90 7.04
C TYR A 151 0.30 15.42 7.15
N ARG A 152 0.52 14.77 6.00
CA ARG A 152 1.06 13.40 5.97
C ARG A 152 2.57 13.44 6.22
N ARG A 153 3.11 12.41 6.88
CA ARG A 153 4.55 12.33 7.19
C ARG A 153 5.39 12.20 5.92
N SER A 154 6.49 12.93 5.83
CA SER A 154 7.46 12.79 4.73
C SER A 154 8.37 11.59 4.92
N VAL A 155 8.80 11.01 3.80
CA VAL A 155 9.78 9.93 3.75
C VAL A 155 11.17 10.55 3.85
N ARG A 156 12.03 9.98 4.70
CA ARG A 156 13.37 10.47 5.02
C ARG A 156 14.44 9.71 4.23
N THR A 157 15.64 10.28 4.15
CA THR A 157 16.79 9.63 3.51
C THR A 157 17.10 8.26 4.12
N ASN A 158 17.02 8.13 5.44
CA ASN A 158 17.22 6.85 6.13
C ASN A 158 16.21 5.78 5.69
N ASP A 159 14.96 6.16 5.37
CA ASP A 159 13.97 5.21 4.88
C ASP A 159 14.38 4.63 3.51
N ILE A 160 14.98 5.49 2.67
CA ILE A 160 15.49 5.11 1.34
C ILE A 160 16.71 4.19 1.49
N GLU A 161 17.65 4.53 2.37
CA GLU A 161 18.82 3.69 2.61
C GLU A 161 18.44 2.30 3.16
N GLU A 162 17.48 2.26 4.09
CA GLU A 162 16.97 1.00 4.63
C GLU A 162 16.32 0.16 3.54
N ILE A 163 15.45 0.73 2.70
CA ILE A 163 14.78 -0.05 1.66
C ILE A 163 15.75 -0.56 0.60
N THR A 164 16.78 0.23 0.22
CA THR A 164 17.82 -0.24 -0.70
C THR A 164 18.57 -1.44 -0.13
N ARG A 165 18.97 -1.39 1.15
CA ARG A 165 19.61 -2.54 1.82
C ARG A 165 18.71 -3.77 1.86
N LEU A 166 17.40 -3.58 2.06
CA LEU A 166 16.44 -4.68 2.05
C LEU A 166 16.26 -5.27 0.64
N ILE A 167 16.25 -4.43 -0.40
CA ILE A 167 16.19 -4.88 -1.80
C ILE A 167 17.42 -5.69 -2.15
N ASP A 168 18.62 -5.24 -1.78
CA ASP A 168 19.86 -5.98 -2.03
C ASP A 168 19.87 -7.34 -1.32
N LYS A 169 19.28 -7.43 -0.13
CA LYS A 169 19.26 -8.65 0.68
C LYS A 169 18.17 -9.65 0.29
N TYR A 170 16.96 -9.18 0.03
CA TYR A 170 15.77 -10.03 -0.15
C TYR A 170 15.26 -10.05 -1.60
N GLY A 171 15.83 -9.22 -2.47
CA GLY A 171 15.40 -9.06 -3.85
C GLY A 171 14.26 -8.04 -4.01
N PRO A 172 14.18 -7.37 -5.18
CA PRO A 172 13.17 -6.34 -5.44
C PRO A 172 11.75 -6.90 -5.42
N ASP A 173 11.54 -8.12 -5.89
CA ASP A 173 10.21 -8.74 -6.02
C ASP A 173 9.51 -8.94 -4.68
N VAL A 174 10.20 -9.54 -3.71
CA VAL A 174 9.68 -9.75 -2.35
C VAL A 174 9.36 -8.42 -1.69
N ILE A 175 10.26 -7.43 -1.81
CA ILE A 175 10.07 -6.10 -1.23
C ILE A 175 8.88 -5.38 -1.87
N ALA A 176 8.74 -5.41 -3.19
CA ALA A 176 7.62 -4.80 -3.89
C ALA A 176 6.28 -5.41 -3.46
N LYS A 177 6.18 -6.74 -3.47
CA LYS A 177 4.96 -7.47 -3.07
C LYS A 177 4.58 -7.19 -1.61
N LEU A 178 5.55 -7.16 -0.70
CA LEU A 178 5.32 -6.79 0.70
C LEU A 178 4.89 -5.31 0.85
N LEU A 179 5.54 -4.38 0.15
CA LEU A 179 5.16 -2.96 0.16
C LEU A 179 3.72 -2.77 -0.33
N VAL A 180 3.29 -3.50 -1.35
CA VAL A 180 1.90 -3.47 -1.84
C VAL A 180 0.95 -4.06 -0.81
N ALA A 181 1.24 -5.25 -0.26
CA ALA A 181 0.40 -5.87 0.74
C ALA A 181 0.19 -4.95 1.97
N PHE A 182 1.26 -4.39 2.51
CA PHE A 182 1.20 -3.49 3.67
C PHE A 182 0.69 -2.08 3.32
N GLY A 183 0.96 -1.59 2.12
CA GLY A 183 0.51 -0.30 1.63
C GLY A 183 -1.01 -0.22 1.46
N TYR A 184 -1.65 -1.33 1.09
CA TYR A 184 -3.11 -1.39 0.94
C TYR A 184 -3.84 -1.91 2.18
N ALA A 185 -3.11 -2.42 3.18
CA ALA A 185 -3.66 -2.82 4.47
C ALA A 185 -4.22 -1.63 5.28
N ARG A 186 -5.14 -1.93 6.20
CA ARG A 186 -5.66 -0.97 7.18
C ARG A 186 -4.76 -0.97 8.43
N THR A 187 -4.40 0.21 8.92
CA THR A 187 -3.87 0.36 10.29
C THR A 187 -5.00 0.23 11.30
N PRO A 188 -4.76 -0.41 12.46
CA PRO A 188 -5.66 -0.29 13.61
C PRO A 188 -5.93 1.20 13.87
N ARG A 189 -7.19 1.54 14.20
CA ARG A 189 -7.53 2.91 14.61
C ARG A 189 -6.78 3.16 15.91
N GLN A 190 -5.81 4.08 15.91
CA GLN A 190 -5.22 4.57 17.15
C GLN A 190 -6.15 5.66 17.66
N GLU A 191 -6.53 5.60 18.94
CA GLU A 191 -7.42 6.56 19.62
C GLU A 191 -6.86 8.01 19.62
N THR A 192 -5.62 8.20 19.15
CA THR A 192 -4.95 9.50 19.06
C THR A 192 -5.33 10.33 17.83
N ASP A 193 -6.07 9.78 16.87
CA ASP A 193 -6.59 10.56 15.73
C ASP A 193 -7.78 11.49 16.13
N GLU A 194 -8.25 11.44 17.39
CA GLU A 194 -9.35 12.26 17.91
C GLU A 194 -8.89 13.58 18.58
N GLN A 195 -7.60 13.78 18.83
CA GLN A 195 -7.11 15.02 19.48
C GLN A 195 -6.80 16.17 18.51
N GLY A 196 -7.09 16.02 17.21
CA GLY A 196 -6.90 17.06 16.20
C GLY A 196 -8.15 17.85 15.81
N ASP A 197 -9.35 17.40 16.22
CA ASP A 197 -10.63 17.98 15.80
C ASP A 197 -11.41 18.63 16.97
N GLU A 198 -10.82 18.72 18.16
CA GLU A 198 -11.36 19.45 19.32
C GLU A 198 -10.28 20.36 19.94
N GLN A 199 -9.86 21.40 19.21
CA GLN A 199 -9.36 22.68 19.74
C GLN A 199 -8.91 23.61 18.60
N GLU A 200 -9.87 24.38 18.07
CA GLU A 200 -9.85 25.84 17.78
C GLU A 200 -10.88 26.22 16.70
#